data_AF-A0A452YZL4-F1
#
_entry.id   AF-A0A452YZL4-F1
#
_cell.length_a   1.000
_cell.length_b   1.000
_cell.length_c   1.000
_cell.angle_alpha   90.00
_cell.angle_beta   90.00
_cell.angle_gamma   90.00
#
_symmetry.space_group_name_H-M   'P 1'
#
loop_
_entity.id
_entity.type
_entity.pdbx_description
1 polymer ?
#
loop_
_entity_poly.entity_id
_entity_poly.type
_entity_poly.pdbx_seq_one_letter_code
_entity_poly.pdbx_strand_id
1 'polypeptide(L)' 'IISKLDEIDEPSKTIFLACEEGMELAMDAAKRGIKTFSSEWLMTCVMRQEVDLDAPPFAESL' A
#
# COMPACT_ATOMS: atom_id res chain seq x y z
N ILE A 1 4.38 12.25 -4.04
CA ILE A 1 3.10 11.65 -3.61
C ILE A 1 2.08 11.90 -4.72
N ILE A 2 1.58 10.86 -5.39
CA ILE A 2 0.44 10.99 -6.30
C ILE A 2 -0.82 10.84 -5.44
N SER A 3 -1.32 11.94 -4.88
CA SER A 3 -2.48 11.94 -3.98
C SER A 3 -3.77 12.08 -4.80
N LYS A 4 -4.34 10.94 -5.19
CA LYS A 4 -5.65 10.83 -5.83
C LYS A 4 -6.49 9.73 -5.19
N LEU A 5 -6.42 9.62 -3.86
CA LEU A 5 -7.20 8.60 -3.11
C LEU A 5 -8.70 8.72 -3.36
N ASP A 6 -9.18 9.94 -3.62
CA ASP A 6 -10.60 10.22 -3.93
C ASP A 6 -11.00 9.81 -5.37
N GLU A 7 -10.05 9.54 -6.26
CA GLU A 7 -10.30 9.14 -7.66
C GLU A 7 -10.16 7.60 -7.86
N ILE A 8 -10.03 6.82 -6.77
CA ILE A 8 -9.87 5.37 -6.85
C ILE A 8 -11.24 4.69 -6.94
N ASP A 9 -11.55 4.16 -8.13
CA ASP A 9 -12.83 3.49 -8.40
C ASP A 9 -12.93 2.08 -7.81
N GLU A 10 -11.80 1.36 -7.68
CA GLU A 10 -11.77 -0.04 -7.22
C GLU A 10 -10.74 -0.25 -6.09
N PRO A 11 -11.08 0.07 -4.83
CA PRO A 11 -10.18 -0.08 -3.68
C PRO A 11 -9.59 -1.49 -3.52
N SER A 12 -10.39 -2.54 -3.77
CA SER A 12 -9.98 -3.94 -3.63
C SER A 12 -8.93 -4.41 -4.66
N LYS A 13 -8.80 -3.70 -5.78
CA LYS A 13 -7.80 -3.97 -6.83
C LYS A 13 -6.63 -3.00 -6.81
N THR A 14 -6.63 -2.08 -5.85
CA THR A 14 -5.62 -1.03 -5.76
C THR A 14 -4.62 -1.36 -4.66
N ILE A 15 -3.34 -1.15 -4.95
CA ILE A 15 -2.25 -1.20 -3.99
C ILE A 15 -1.70 0.21 -3.83
N PHE A 16 -1.65 0.69 -2.59
CA PHE A 16 -1.03 1.95 -2.23
C PHE A 16 0.36 1.71 -1.66
N LEU A 17 1.37 2.18 -2.39
CA LEU A 17 2.76 2.13 -1.94
C LEU A 17 3.08 3.33 -1.07
N ALA A 18 3.54 3.06 0.14
CA ALA A 18 3.82 4.06 1.15
C ALA A 18 5.28 4.02 1.63
N CYS A 19 5.74 5.17 2.09
CA CYS A 19 6.97 5.36 2.87
C CYS A 19 6.64 6.13 4.15
N GLU A 20 7.61 6.31 5.04
CA GLU A 20 7.45 7.02 6.32
C GLU A 20 6.86 8.43 6.15
N GLU A 21 7.31 9.17 5.14
CA GLU A 21 6.81 10.51 4.80
C GLU A 21 5.34 10.50 4.33
N GLY A 22 4.83 9.36 3.88
CA GLY A 22 3.47 9.17 3.36
C GLY A 22 2.52 8.47 4.34
N MET A 23 2.88 8.37 5.62
CA MET A 23 2.14 7.58 6.62
C MET A 23 0.66 8.00 6.74
N GLU A 24 0.38 9.30 6.85
CA GLU A 24 -1.00 9.79 7.02
C GLU A 24 -1.91 9.37 5.86
N LEU A 25 -1.40 9.47 4.63
CA LEU A 25 -2.11 9.04 3.42
C LEU A 25 -2.26 7.53 3.33
N ALA A 26 -1.26 6.77 3.80
CA ALA A 26 -1.36 5.32 3.88
C ALA A 26 -2.45 4.89 4.88
N MET A 27 -2.55 5.56 6.03
CA MET A 27 -3.63 5.30 6.98
C MET A 27 -5.01 5.64 6.41
N ASP A 28 -5.14 6.74 5.67
CA ASP A 28 -6.39 7.08 4.98
C ASP A 28 -6.74 6.03 3.91
N ALA A 29 -5.76 5.61 3.10
CA ALA A 29 -5.94 4.55 2.11
C ALA A 29 -6.39 3.23 2.76
N ALA A 30 -5.77 2.84 3.87
CA ALA A 30 -6.15 1.63 4.63
C ALA A 30 -7.60 1.71 5.14
N LYS A 31 -8.02 2.85 5.69
CA LYS A 31 -9.42 3.07 6.13
C LYS A 31 -10.42 2.96 4.99
N ARG A 32 -10.02 3.26 3.76
CA ARG A 32 -10.82 3.13 2.54
C ARG A 32 -10.81 1.71 1.95
N GLY A 33 -10.17 0.75 2.62
CA GLY A 33 -10.09 -0.65 2.18
C GLY A 33 -9.04 -0.91 1.09
N ILE A 34 -8.13 0.04 0.86
CA ILE A 34 -7.02 -0.12 -0.08
C ILE A 34 -5.89 -0.86 0.64
N LYS A 35 -5.29 -1.85 -0.01
CA LYS A 35 -4.11 -2.53 0.54
C LYS A 35 -2.91 -1.60 0.51
N THR A 36 -2.23 -1.46 1.64
CA THR A 36 -1.07 -0.57 1.78
C THR A 36 0.19 -1.39 2.03
N PHE A 37 1.28 -1.09 1.32
CA PHE A 37 2.54 -1.81 1.45
C PHE A 37 3.73 -0.86 1.34
N SER A 38 4.89 -1.27 1.87
CA SER A 38 6.13 -0.50 1.78
C SER A 38 6.82 -0.66 0.41
N SER A 39 7.75 0.23 0.10
CA SER A 39 8.68 0.04 -1.03
C SER A 39 9.53 -1.23 -0.89
N GLU A 40 9.86 -1.64 0.34
CA GLU A 40 10.59 -2.87 0.62
C GLU A 40 9.77 -4.12 0.27
N TRP A 41 8.46 -4.11 0.55
CA TRP A 41 7.55 -5.17 0.12
C TRP A 41 7.54 -5.30 -1.40
N LEU A 42 7.48 -4.17 -2.14
CA LEU A 42 7.54 -4.19 -3.61
C LEU A 42 8.87 -4.78 -4.09
N MET A 43 9.99 -4.36 -3.51
CA MET A 43 11.31 -4.89 -3.86
C MET A 43 11.38 -6.40 -3.61
N THR A 44 10.83 -6.88 -2.50
CA THR A 44 10.75 -8.32 -2.20
C THR A 44 9.92 -9.06 -3.23
N CYS A 45 8.76 -8.51 -3.63
CA CYS A 45 7.92 -9.11 -4.66
C CYS A 45 8.65 -9.21 -6.01
N VAL A 46 9.36 -8.16 -6.40
CA VAL A 46 10.17 -8.13 -7.64
C VAL A 46 11.28 -9.17 -7.59
N MET A 47 12.01 -9.27 -6.47
CA MET A 47 13.11 -10.21 -6.32
C MET A 47 12.63 -11.66 -6.33
N ARG A 48 11.46 -11.95 -5.75
CA ARG A 48 10.88 -13.29 -5.69
C ARG A 48 10.04 -13.66 -6.90
N GLN A 49 9.69 -12.70 -7.77
CA GLN A 49 8.72 -12.86 -8.85
C GLN A 49 7.35 -13.38 -8.34
N GLU A 50 6.97 -12.96 -7.13
CA GLU A 50 5.77 -13.43 -6.42
C GLU A 50 5.14 -12.26 -5.68
N VAL A 51 3.82 -12.09 -5.80
CA VAL A 51 3.09 -11.03 -5.10
C VAL A 51 2.50 -11.60 -3.82
N ASP A 52 3.02 -11.15 -2.68
CA ASP A 52 2.53 -11.54 -1.36
C ASP A 52 1.47 -10.56 -0.85
N LEU A 53 0.20 -10.85 -1.16
CA LEU A 53 -0.93 -10.03 -0.73
C LEU A 53 -1.37 -10.27 0.71
N ASP A 54 -0.78 -11.26 1.39
CA ASP A 54 -1.06 -11.64 2.78
C ASP A 54 -0.03 -11.06 3.76
N ALA A 55 1.01 -10.39 3.23
CA ALA A 55 1.95 -9.62 4.03
C ALA A 55 1.23 -8.58 4.91
N PRO A 56 1.76 -8.26 6.10
CA PRO A 56 1.20 -7.22 6.95
C PRO A 56 1.09 -5.88 6.21
N PRO A 57 -0.05 -5.18 6.32
CA PRO A 57 -0.20 -3.85 5.75
C PRO A 57 0.86 -2.87 6.28
N PHE A 58 1.22 -1.87 5.48
CA PHE A 58 2.17 -0.82 5.88
C PHE A 58 1.73 -0.13 7.17
N ALA A 59 0.43 0.14 7.32
CA ALA A 59 -0.12 0.77 8.51
C ALA A 59 -0.02 -0.10 9.79
N GLU A 60 0.17 -1.42 9.67
CA GLU A 60 0.28 -2.38 10.78
C GLU A 60 1.73 -2.83 11.04
N SER A 61 2.67 -2.49 10.16
CA SER A 61 4.08 -2.91 10.24
C SER A 61 4.98 -1.89 10.96
N LEU A 62 4.38 -0.86 11.57
CA LEU A 62 5.06 0.22 12.32
C LEU A 62 5.15 -0.08 13.82
#